data_AF-W2KGW1-F1
#
_entry.id   AF-W2KGW1-F1
#
_cell.length_a   1.000
_cell.length_b   1.000
_cell.length_c   1.000
_cell.angle_alpha   90.00
_cell.angle_beta   90.00
_cell.angle_gamma   90.00
#
_symmetry.space_group_name_H-M   'P 1'
#
loop_
_entity.id
_entity.type
_entity.pdbx_description
1 polymer ?
#
loop_
_entity_poly.entity_id
_entity_poly.type
_entity_poly.pdbx_seq_one_letter_code
_entity_poly.pdbx_strand_id
1 'polypeptide(L)'
;MAEQMFPSFQEKDEDKKKAMREELAKITIPHYAACIEARLEKMHKLPTFQSDVVYVHEIALFTWMKAFKEGFMDHIPTTILDGYKFHNITFDKVAANQKVKEWYSLPHRPPTKLKLTYFPVAGRAEPIRLAFFIGGIDFEDVRLSFDEYEKVKSELPFNQLPVLEVDGEPVSQSLAILRYVGSLTGLYPTDLLAASHVDEIFVLIDEMFNNPEWRATVRERSPDKQQMMRKNLSNDLIPKTLDFLEKRVDAFKGQYATGSALTVADLALYALILLLKAGKPGIPTNISDPYKNLLRVFDQVKKHPKAIEWNATHA
;
A
#
# COMPACT_ATOMS: atom_id res chain seq x y z
N MET A 1 37.65 0.06 8.19
CA MET A 1 37.01 -1.21 8.67
C MET A 1 35.48 -1.10 8.79
N ALA A 2 34.89 -0.03 9.33
CA ALA A 2 33.44 0.22 9.22
C ALA A 2 32.95 0.45 7.76
N GLU A 3 33.88 0.69 6.84
CA GLU A 3 33.61 1.11 5.45
C GLU A 3 33.14 0.00 4.49
N GLN A 4 33.21 -1.29 4.84
CA GLN A 4 32.91 -2.37 3.88
C GLN A 4 31.47 -2.92 3.97
N MET A 5 30.75 -2.71 5.07
CA MET A 5 29.41 -3.30 5.24
C MET A 5 28.38 -2.66 4.30
N PHE A 6 28.35 -1.32 4.25
CA PHE A 6 27.39 -0.58 3.42
C PHE A 6 27.58 -0.80 1.91
N PRO A 7 28.82 -0.80 1.37
CA PRO A 7 29.06 -1.15 -0.04
C PRO A 7 28.48 -2.52 -0.45
N SER A 8 28.50 -3.53 0.43
CA SER A 8 27.96 -4.87 0.11
C SER A 8 26.44 -4.91 -0.08
N PHE A 9 25.71 -3.87 0.34
CA PHE A 9 24.27 -3.74 0.08
C PHE A 9 23.98 -3.12 -1.29
N GLN A 10 24.93 -2.36 -1.85
CA GLN A 10 24.76 -1.63 -3.10
C GLN A 10 25.40 -2.34 -4.30
N GLU A 11 26.24 -3.34 -4.05
CA GLU A 11 26.88 -4.13 -5.09
C GLU A 11 25.85 -4.94 -5.88
N LYS A 12 25.91 -4.80 -7.21
CA LYS A 12 24.99 -5.44 -8.17
C LYS A 12 25.56 -6.72 -8.75
N ASP A 13 26.89 -6.84 -8.76
CA ASP A 13 27.61 -8.05 -9.19
C ASP A 13 27.55 -9.11 -8.09
N GLU A 14 26.89 -10.24 -8.36
CA GLU A 14 26.65 -11.28 -7.35
C GLU A 14 27.93 -11.94 -6.82
N ASP A 15 28.94 -12.14 -7.67
CA ASP A 15 30.20 -12.75 -7.26
C ASP A 15 31.00 -11.79 -6.37
N LYS A 16 31.03 -10.49 -6.71
CA LYS A 16 31.65 -9.47 -5.86
C LYS A 16 30.91 -9.31 -4.53
N LYS A 17 29.57 -9.26 -4.56
CA LYS A 17 28.74 -9.17 -3.36
C LYS A 17 29.01 -10.33 -2.42
N LYS A 18 29.04 -11.56 -2.95
CA LYS A 18 29.38 -12.77 -2.19
C LYS A 18 30.77 -12.67 -1.58
N ALA A 19 31.80 -12.32 -2.35
CA ALA A 19 33.17 -12.18 -1.85
C ALA A 19 33.27 -11.14 -0.71
N MET A 20 32.62 -9.98 -0.85
CA MET A 20 32.57 -8.96 0.19
C MET A 20 31.89 -9.47 1.46
N ARG A 21 30.76 -10.18 1.36
CA ARG A 21 30.03 -10.70 2.51
C ARG A 21 30.75 -11.85 3.21
N GLU A 22 31.49 -12.67 2.47
CA GLU A 22 32.39 -13.67 3.05
C GLU A 22 33.54 -13.04 3.84
N GLU A 23 34.10 -11.93 3.37
CA GLU A 23 35.11 -11.15 4.12
C GLU A 23 34.51 -10.55 5.40
N LEU A 24 33.32 -9.94 5.30
CA LEU A 24 32.58 -9.42 6.45
C LEU A 24 32.33 -10.52 7.49
N ALA A 25 31.94 -11.72 7.04
CA ALA A 25 31.67 -12.86 7.91
C ALA A 25 32.95 -13.40 8.59
N LYS A 26 34.10 -13.32 7.91
CA LYS A 26 35.39 -13.79 8.45
C LYS A 26 36.04 -12.80 9.41
N ILE A 27 35.91 -11.51 9.16
CA ILE A 27 36.74 -10.48 9.82
C ILE A 27 35.87 -9.47 10.55
N THR A 28 35.06 -8.71 9.81
CA THR A 28 34.42 -7.49 10.32
C THR A 28 33.36 -7.79 11.37
N ILE A 29 32.45 -8.73 11.11
CA ILE A 29 31.38 -9.08 12.04
C ILE A 29 31.94 -9.72 13.31
N PRO A 30 32.84 -10.73 13.25
CA PRO A 30 33.46 -11.27 14.44
C PRO A 30 34.23 -10.23 15.27
N HIS A 31 34.92 -9.29 14.62
CA HIS A 31 35.62 -8.22 15.34
C HIS A 31 34.67 -7.35 16.17
N TYR A 32 33.58 -6.84 15.56
CA TYR A 32 32.61 -6.02 16.29
C TYR A 32 31.85 -6.82 17.36
N ALA A 33 31.48 -8.05 17.06
CA ALA A 33 30.85 -8.94 18.02
C ALA A 33 31.76 -9.18 19.23
N ALA A 34 33.06 -9.44 19.04
CA ALA A 34 34.01 -9.57 20.14
C ALA A 34 34.12 -8.28 20.99
N CYS A 35 34.15 -7.10 20.36
CA CYS A 35 34.20 -5.83 21.08
C CYS A 35 32.92 -5.57 21.91
N ILE A 36 31.75 -5.87 21.36
CA ILE A 36 30.47 -5.72 22.04
C ILE A 36 30.38 -6.75 23.19
N GLU A 37 30.82 -7.98 22.97
CA GLU A 37 30.77 -9.07 23.94
C GLU A 37 31.56 -8.71 25.20
N ALA A 38 32.78 -8.20 25.02
CA ALA A 38 33.62 -7.74 26.12
C ALA A 38 33.01 -6.57 26.91
N ARG A 39 32.20 -5.72 26.25
CA ARG A 39 31.45 -4.64 26.94
C ARG A 39 30.26 -5.19 27.69
N LEU A 40 29.48 -6.06 27.07
CA LEU A 40 28.33 -6.70 27.70
C LEU A 40 28.76 -7.49 28.94
N GLU A 41 29.88 -8.22 28.89
CA GLU A 41 30.42 -8.93 30.06
C GLU A 41 30.63 -7.97 31.24
N LYS A 42 31.21 -6.80 31.00
CA LYS A 42 31.44 -5.79 32.06
C LYS A 42 30.13 -5.21 32.55
N MET A 43 29.19 -4.93 31.64
CA MET A 43 27.88 -4.38 31.98
C MET A 43 27.07 -5.34 32.86
N HIS A 44 27.06 -6.64 32.55
CA HIS A 44 26.35 -7.65 33.35
C HIS A 44 26.84 -7.75 34.81
N LYS A 45 28.05 -7.26 35.11
CA LYS A 45 28.59 -7.19 36.48
C LYS A 45 28.07 -5.98 37.27
N LEU A 46 27.43 -5.01 36.61
CA LEU A 46 26.89 -3.81 37.26
C LEU A 46 25.43 -4.04 37.71
N PRO A 47 25.04 -3.65 38.93
CA PRO A 47 23.69 -3.86 39.45
C PRO A 47 22.56 -3.31 38.56
N THR A 48 22.80 -2.18 37.89
CA THR A 48 21.83 -1.55 36.97
C THR A 48 21.39 -2.51 35.86
N PHE A 49 22.31 -3.33 35.34
CA PHE A 49 22.03 -4.25 34.24
C PHE A 49 21.61 -5.67 34.70
N GLN A 50 21.50 -5.89 36.02
CA GLN A 50 20.99 -7.13 36.61
C GLN A 50 19.49 -7.07 36.92
N SER A 51 18.72 -6.37 36.06
CA SER A 51 17.27 -6.27 36.16
C SER A 51 16.60 -6.71 34.86
N ASP A 52 15.30 -7.00 34.94
CA ASP A 52 14.46 -7.34 33.79
C ASP A 52 14.12 -6.13 32.89
N VAL A 53 14.58 -4.93 33.26
CA VAL A 53 14.42 -3.72 32.45
C VAL A 53 15.17 -3.91 31.14
N VAL A 54 14.46 -3.77 30.03
CA VAL A 54 15.05 -3.76 28.68
C VAL A 54 15.55 -2.36 28.36
N TYR A 55 16.84 -2.26 28.07
CA TYR A 55 17.50 -1.00 27.73
C TYR A 55 17.64 -0.79 26.23
N VAL A 56 17.78 0.47 25.80
CA VAL A 56 17.89 0.85 24.38
C VAL A 56 19.02 0.12 23.65
N HIS A 57 20.17 -0.06 24.30
CA HIS A 57 21.30 -0.78 23.69
C HIS A 57 21.02 -2.28 23.51
N GLU A 58 20.21 -2.88 24.39
CA GLU A 58 19.79 -4.28 24.27
C GLU A 58 18.82 -4.44 23.10
N ILE A 59 17.91 -3.47 22.87
CA ILE A 59 17.03 -3.44 21.68
C ILE A 59 17.86 -3.31 20.40
N ALA A 60 18.84 -2.40 20.38
CA ALA A 60 19.74 -2.24 19.24
C ALA A 60 20.52 -3.54 18.94
N LEU A 61 21.01 -4.21 19.98
CA LEU A 61 21.68 -5.49 19.83
C LEU A 61 20.74 -6.59 19.34
N PHE A 62 19.55 -6.68 19.93
CA PHE A 62 18.53 -7.64 19.56
C PHE A 62 18.14 -7.52 18.09
N THR A 63 17.90 -6.30 17.59
CA THR A 63 17.57 -6.06 16.18
C THR A 63 18.70 -6.46 15.24
N TRP A 64 19.96 -6.13 15.59
CA TRP A 64 21.13 -6.53 14.83
C TRP A 64 21.33 -8.05 14.78
N MET A 65 21.21 -8.72 15.93
CA MET A 65 21.31 -10.18 16.03
C MET A 65 20.18 -10.90 15.29
N LYS A 66 18.95 -10.39 15.41
CA LYS A 66 17.78 -10.93 14.72
C LYS A 66 17.98 -10.93 13.21
N ALA A 67 18.53 -9.85 12.65
CA ALA A 67 18.82 -9.75 11.22
C ALA A 67 19.74 -10.90 10.73
N PHE A 68 20.80 -11.23 11.46
CA PHE A 68 21.66 -12.37 11.10
C PHE A 68 20.94 -13.71 11.29
N LYS A 69 20.26 -13.91 12.42
CA LYS A 69 19.55 -15.17 12.69
C LYS A 69 18.45 -15.46 11.65
N GLU A 70 17.84 -14.43 11.07
CA GLU A 70 16.83 -14.55 10.00
C GLU A 70 17.41 -14.60 8.59
N GLY A 71 18.74 -14.51 8.43
CA GLY A 71 19.39 -14.55 7.13
C GLY A 71 19.12 -13.30 6.28
N PHE A 72 18.93 -12.13 6.91
CA PHE A 72 18.69 -10.87 6.22
C PHE A 72 19.79 -10.51 5.21
N MET A 73 21.05 -10.90 5.51
CA MET A 73 22.17 -10.76 4.58
C MET A 73 22.53 -12.13 4.01
N ASP A 74 22.36 -12.30 2.70
CA ASP A 74 22.84 -13.49 1.99
C ASP A 74 24.35 -13.69 2.19
N HIS A 75 24.83 -14.92 2.00
CA HIS A 75 26.23 -15.33 2.13
C HIS A 75 26.89 -15.11 3.51
N ILE A 76 26.14 -14.62 4.51
CA ILE A 76 26.57 -14.55 5.91
C ILE A 76 25.88 -15.68 6.68
N PRO A 77 26.63 -16.53 7.42
CA PRO A 77 26.02 -17.60 8.21
C PRO A 77 25.03 -17.06 9.24
N THR A 78 23.83 -17.64 9.32
CA THR A 78 22.83 -17.28 10.34
C THR A 78 23.29 -17.57 11.78
N THR A 79 24.32 -18.41 11.92
CA THR A 79 24.94 -18.84 13.17
C THR A 79 26.18 -18.01 13.55
N ILE A 80 26.51 -16.95 12.80
CA ILE A 80 27.75 -16.16 12.98
C ILE A 80 27.91 -15.58 14.39
N LEU A 81 26.82 -15.39 15.13
CA LEU A 81 26.83 -14.85 16.49
C LEU A 81 26.56 -15.88 17.60
N ASP A 82 26.46 -17.17 17.29
CA ASP A 82 26.08 -18.18 18.30
C ASP A 82 27.18 -18.42 19.35
N GLY A 83 28.44 -18.11 19.02
CA GLY A 83 29.57 -18.23 19.95
C GLY A 83 29.67 -17.12 21.01
N TYR A 84 28.85 -16.08 20.94
CA TYR A 84 28.93 -14.93 21.85
C TYR A 84 27.90 -15.05 22.97
N LYS A 85 28.35 -15.42 24.16
CA LYS A 85 27.49 -15.74 25.32
C LYS A 85 26.60 -14.56 25.72
N PHE A 86 27.19 -13.38 25.96
CA PHE A 86 26.45 -12.23 26.48
C PHE A 86 25.55 -11.61 25.41
N HIS A 87 25.92 -11.68 24.14
CA HIS A 87 25.02 -11.40 23.03
C HIS A 87 23.74 -12.23 23.11
N ASN A 88 23.87 -13.56 23.21
CA ASN A 88 22.71 -14.44 23.23
C ASN A 88 21.87 -14.27 24.51
N ILE A 89 22.48 -14.04 25.68
CA ILE A 89 21.74 -13.68 26.91
C ILE A 89 20.93 -12.39 26.71
N THR A 90 21.54 -11.35 26.16
CA THR A 90 20.85 -10.08 25.88
C THR A 90 19.75 -10.26 24.83
N PHE A 91 19.99 -11.05 23.79
CA PHE A 91 18.99 -11.38 22.78
C PHE A 91 17.78 -12.07 23.41
N ASP A 92 18.00 -13.11 24.20
CA ASP A 92 16.93 -13.88 24.85
C ASP A 92 16.12 -13.02 25.82
N LYS A 93 16.78 -12.14 26.58
CA LYS A 93 16.12 -11.17 27.46
C LYS A 93 15.15 -10.26 26.69
N VAL A 94 15.59 -9.68 25.57
CA VAL A 94 14.73 -8.82 24.74
C VAL A 94 13.64 -9.63 24.05
N ALA A 95 13.95 -10.82 23.54
CA ALA A 95 12.99 -11.72 22.91
C ALA A 95 11.90 -12.20 23.88
N ALA A 96 12.23 -12.35 25.17
CA ALA A 96 11.29 -12.74 26.20
C ALA A 96 10.32 -11.62 26.61
N ASN A 97 10.65 -10.35 26.33
CA ASN A 97 9.85 -9.19 26.72
C ASN A 97 8.46 -9.21 26.06
N GLN A 98 7.41 -9.02 26.86
CA GLN A 98 6.02 -9.11 26.41
C GLN A 98 5.68 -8.12 25.28
N LYS A 99 6.14 -6.87 25.36
CA LYS A 99 5.89 -5.86 24.32
C LYS A 99 6.64 -6.16 23.03
N VAL A 100 7.81 -6.80 23.14
CA VAL A 100 8.57 -7.26 21.96
C VAL A 100 7.85 -8.44 21.30
N LYS A 101 7.34 -9.40 22.07
CA LYS A 101 6.51 -10.50 21.55
C LYS A 101 5.24 -9.98 20.88
N GLU A 102 4.54 -9.06 21.53
CA GLU A 102 3.35 -8.40 20.98
C GLU A 102 3.69 -7.68 19.68
N TRP A 103 4.77 -6.89 19.66
CA TRP A 103 5.25 -6.26 18.44
C TRP A 103 5.42 -7.31 17.35
N TYR A 104 6.29 -8.31 17.49
CA TYR A 104 6.53 -9.30 16.43
C TYR A 104 5.36 -10.24 16.13
N SER A 105 4.32 -10.28 16.96
CA SER A 105 3.06 -10.98 16.65
C SER A 105 2.19 -10.22 15.64
N LEU A 106 2.43 -8.93 15.46
CA LEU A 106 1.75 -8.13 14.45
C LEU A 106 2.24 -8.53 13.04
N PRO A 107 1.37 -8.49 12.03
CA PRO A 107 1.77 -8.71 10.64
C PRO A 107 2.71 -7.59 10.19
N HIS A 108 4.01 -7.84 10.28
CA HIS A 108 5.06 -6.93 9.80
C HIS A 108 5.56 -7.24 8.40
N ARG A 109 5.26 -8.43 7.88
CA ARG A 109 5.69 -8.81 6.54
C ARG A 109 4.71 -8.23 5.52
N PRO A 110 5.17 -7.38 4.58
CA PRO A 110 4.35 -7.05 3.44
C PRO A 110 4.02 -8.34 2.67
N PRO A 111 2.86 -8.40 2.01
CA PRO A 111 2.49 -9.57 1.20
C PRO A 111 3.57 -9.85 0.17
N THR A 112 3.83 -11.13 -0.07
CA THR A 112 4.93 -11.55 -0.97
C THR A 112 4.50 -11.69 -2.42
N LYS A 113 3.20 -11.86 -2.67
CA LYS A 113 2.60 -11.92 -4.00
C LYS A 113 1.27 -11.15 -4.03
N LEU A 114 1.17 -10.23 -4.98
CA LEU A 114 -0.01 -9.41 -5.21
C LEU A 114 -0.38 -9.50 -6.69
N LYS A 115 -1.64 -9.87 -6.97
CA LYS A 115 -2.16 -9.98 -8.34
C LYS A 115 -3.53 -9.32 -8.44
N LEU A 116 -3.63 -8.25 -9.22
CA LEU A 116 -4.86 -7.53 -9.47
C LEU A 116 -5.45 -7.97 -10.81
N THR A 117 -6.64 -8.56 -10.77
CA THR A 117 -7.37 -8.97 -11.98
C THR A 117 -8.51 -7.98 -12.26
N TYR A 118 -8.54 -7.41 -13.47
CA TYR A 118 -9.63 -6.53 -13.94
C TYR A 118 -9.78 -6.56 -15.47
N PHE A 119 -10.70 -5.77 -16.01
CA PHE A 119 -10.84 -5.55 -17.45
C PHE A 119 -9.70 -4.67 -18.01
N PRO A 120 -9.42 -4.69 -19.34
CA PRO A 120 -8.45 -3.83 -20.02
C PRO A 120 -8.98 -2.40 -20.19
N VAL A 121 -9.54 -1.84 -19.12
CA VAL A 121 -9.98 -0.44 -19.01
C VAL A 121 -9.53 0.10 -17.65
N ALA A 122 -9.48 1.42 -17.51
CA ALA A 122 -9.21 2.07 -16.23
C ALA A 122 -10.25 1.64 -15.18
N GLY A 123 -11.50 2.07 -15.39
CA GLY A 123 -12.66 1.66 -14.61
C GLY A 123 -12.46 1.75 -13.09
N ARG A 124 -12.96 0.75 -12.36
CA ARG A 124 -12.87 0.70 -10.89
C ARG A 124 -11.50 0.25 -10.37
N ALA A 125 -10.62 -0.27 -11.23
CA ALA A 125 -9.28 -0.72 -10.83
C ALA A 125 -8.22 0.39 -10.92
N GLU A 126 -8.47 1.44 -11.69
CA GLU A 126 -7.52 2.55 -11.86
C GLU A 126 -6.99 3.16 -10.56
N PRO A 127 -7.82 3.50 -9.55
CA PRO A 127 -7.29 4.05 -8.31
C PRO A 127 -6.44 3.02 -7.53
N ILE A 128 -6.70 1.71 -7.70
CA ILE A 128 -5.94 0.63 -7.07
C ILE A 128 -4.55 0.54 -7.72
N ARG A 129 -4.49 0.56 -9.05
CA ARG A 129 -3.23 0.55 -9.81
C ARG A 129 -2.37 1.77 -9.47
N LEU A 130 -2.99 2.96 -9.43
CA LEU A 130 -2.31 4.19 -9.02
C LEU A 130 -1.79 4.10 -7.58
N ALA A 131 -2.56 3.53 -6.65
CA ALA A 131 -2.12 3.39 -5.27
C ALA A 131 -0.86 2.49 -5.17
N PHE A 132 -0.86 1.32 -5.82
CA PHE A 132 0.33 0.47 -5.90
C PHE A 132 1.53 1.20 -6.52
N PHE A 133 1.32 1.87 -7.66
CA PHE A 133 2.39 2.54 -8.38
C PHE A 133 2.99 3.72 -7.60
N ILE A 134 2.14 4.53 -6.95
CA ILE A 134 2.58 5.64 -6.08
C ILE A 134 3.32 5.10 -4.86
N GLY A 135 2.84 4.01 -4.27
CA GLY A 135 3.45 3.36 -3.12
C GLY A 135 4.72 2.55 -3.44
N GLY A 136 5.08 2.41 -4.71
CA GLY A 136 6.25 1.63 -5.13
C GLY A 136 6.14 0.14 -4.78
N ILE A 137 4.92 -0.41 -4.77
CA ILE A 137 4.67 -1.83 -4.52
C ILE A 137 4.40 -2.52 -5.85
N ASP A 138 5.23 -3.50 -6.18
CA ASP A 138 5.06 -4.32 -7.36
C ASP A 138 3.83 -5.25 -7.22
N PHE A 139 3.10 -5.40 -8.32
CA PHE A 139 1.95 -6.30 -8.43
C PHE A 139 1.79 -6.79 -9.87
N GLU A 140 1.16 -7.96 -10.05
CA GLU A 140 0.77 -8.47 -11.35
C GLU A 140 -0.57 -7.85 -11.78
N ASP A 141 -0.62 -7.09 -12.88
CA ASP A 141 -1.85 -6.49 -13.44
C ASP A 141 -2.44 -7.41 -14.53
N VAL A 142 -3.31 -8.34 -14.14
CA VAL A 142 -3.97 -9.27 -15.06
C VAL A 142 -5.20 -8.62 -15.68
N ARG A 143 -5.20 -8.47 -17.00
CA ARG A 143 -6.28 -7.82 -17.76
C ARG A 143 -7.05 -8.84 -18.57
N LEU A 144 -8.29 -9.13 -18.16
CA LEU A 144 -9.18 -10.07 -18.84
C LEU A 144 -10.08 -9.35 -19.85
N SER A 145 -10.14 -9.84 -21.08
CA SER A 145 -11.22 -9.49 -22.01
C SER A 145 -12.59 -9.89 -21.43
N PHE A 146 -13.68 -9.34 -21.99
CA PHE A 146 -15.03 -9.72 -21.57
C PHE A 146 -15.32 -11.22 -21.78
N ASP A 147 -14.79 -11.82 -22.85
CA ASP A 147 -14.96 -13.25 -23.14
C ASP A 147 -14.17 -14.14 -22.17
N GLU A 148 -12.96 -13.73 -21.77
CA GLU A 148 -12.19 -14.41 -20.72
C GLU A 148 -12.89 -14.30 -19.37
N TYR A 149 -13.40 -13.11 -19.04
CA TYR A 149 -14.18 -12.90 -17.82
C TYR A 149 -15.39 -13.82 -17.75
N GLU A 150 -16.21 -13.94 -18.80
CA GLU A 150 -17.38 -14.82 -18.77
C GLU A 150 -17.03 -16.30 -18.55
N LYS A 151 -15.82 -16.75 -18.92
CA LYS A 151 -15.34 -18.12 -18.66
C LYS A 151 -14.97 -18.36 -17.19
N VAL A 152 -14.40 -17.36 -16.52
CA VAL A 152 -13.92 -17.49 -15.12
C VAL A 152 -14.90 -16.92 -14.09
N LYS A 153 -15.96 -16.25 -14.55
CA LYS A 153 -16.90 -15.47 -13.71
C LYS A 153 -17.45 -16.22 -12.52
N SER A 154 -17.84 -17.49 -12.68
CA SER A 154 -18.40 -18.32 -11.59
C SER A 154 -17.37 -18.71 -10.53
N GLU A 155 -16.08 -18.56 -10.82
CA GLU A 155 -14.97 -18.86 -9.91
C GLU A 155 -14.53 -17.61 -9.13
N LEU A 156 -14.90 -16.42 -9.58
CA LEU A 156 -14.55 -15.16 -8.93
C LEU A 156 -15.47 -14.90 -7.72
N PRO A 157 -14.96 -14.33 -6.61
CA PRO A 157 -15.80 -13.97 -5.50
C PRO A 157 -16.87 -12.95 -5.93
N PHE A 158 -18.13 -13.24 -5.60
CA PHE A 158 -19.31 -12.49 -6.00
C PHE A 158 -19.54 -12.39 -7.53
N ASN A 159 -18.87 -13.22 -8.33
CA ASN A 159 -18.93 -13.21 -9.79
C ASN A 159 -18.54 -11.87 -10.42
N GLN A 160 -17.63 -11.13 -9.78
CA GLN A 160 -17.33 -9.74 -10.11
C GLN A 160 -15.82 -9.47 -10.19
N LEU A 161 -15.49 -8.40 -10.90
CA LEU A 161 -14.16 -7.79 -10.93
C LEU A 161 -14.27 -6.33 -10.42
N PRO A 162 -13.21 -5.75 -9.83
CA PRO A 162 -11.87 -6.32 -9.64
C PRO A 162 -11.75 -7.34 -8.51
N VAL A 163 -10.70 -8.15 -8.58
CA VAL A 163 -10.24 -9.07 -7.53
C VAL A 163 -8.74 -8.85 -7.32
N LEU A 164 -8.30 -8.66 -6.08
CA LEU A 164 -6.90 -8.68 -5.69
C LEU A 164 -6.61 -10.00 -4.98
N GLU A 165 -5.67 -10.78 -5.48
CA GLU A 165 -5.15 -11.94 -4.77
C GLU A 165 -3.94 -11.53 -3.93
N VAL A 166 -4.01 -11.80 -2.62
CA VAL A 166 -2.97 -11.49 -1.62
C VAL A 166 -2.42 -12.80 -1.08
N ASP A 167 -1.22 -13.18 -1.51
CA ASP A 167 -0.59 -14.46 -1.14
C ASP A 167 -1.53 -15.68 -1.35
N GLY A 168 -2.36 -15.64 -2.39
CA GLY A 168 -3.34 -16.67 -2.74
C GLY A 168 -4.76 -16.43 -2.19
N GLU A 169 -4.96 -15.46 -1.29
CA GLU A 169 -6.27 -15.13 -0.73
C GLU A 169 -6.99 -14.08 -1.59
N PRO A 170 -8.20 -14.35 -2.12
CA PRO A 170 -8.91 -13.41 -2.97
C PRO A 170 -9.66 -12.34 -2.15
N VAL A 171 -9.38 -11.07 -2.46
CA VAL A 171 -10.07 -9.87 -1.94
C VAL A 171 -10.88 -9.24 -3.07
N SER A 172 -12.19 -9.06 -2.84
CA SER A 172 -13.12 -8.44 -3.79
C SER A 172 -13.64 -7.09 -3.25
N GLN A 173 -14.43 -6.40 -4.08
CA GLN A 173 -14.94 -5.03 -3.88
C GLN A 173 -13.84 -3.96 -4.05
N SER A 174 -13.94 -3.18 -5.13
CA SER A 174 -12.88 -2.25 -5.55
C SER A 174 -12.42 -1.27 -4.46
N LEU A 175 -13.33 -0.75 -3.64
CA LEU A 175 -12.97 0.21 -2.58
C LEU A 175 -12.41 -0.47 -1.33
N ALA A 176 -12.80 -1.73 -1.06
CA ALA A 176 -12.17 -2.52 -0.01
C ALA A 176 -10.73 -2.90 -0.40
N ILE A 177 -10.52 -3.29 -1.66
CA ILE A 177 -9.19 -3.52 -2.24
C ILE A 177 -8.37 -2.22 -2.18
N LEU A 178 -8.95 -1.08 -2.61
CA LEU A 178 -8.27 0.21 -2.56
C LEU A 178 -7.89 0.63 -1.14
N ARG A 179 -8.75 0.38 -0.14
CA ARG A 179 -8.42 0.59 1.28
C ARG A 179 -7.23 -0.27 1.69
N TYR A 180 -7.25 -1.56 1.36
CA TYR A 180 -6.17 -2.50 1.67
C TYR A 180 -4.83 -2.03 1.07
N VAL A 181 -4.82 -1.69 -0.22
CA VAL A 181 -3.63 -1.17 -0.91
C VAL A 181 -3.20 0.17 -0.34
N GLY A 182 -4.14 1.05 0.00
CA GLY A 182 -3.86 2.31 0.69
C GLY A 182 -3.13 2.09 2.01
N SER A 183 -3.57 1.11 2.81
CA SER A 183 -2.89 0.76 4.06
C SER A 183 -1.48 0.21 3.83
N LEU A 184 -1.29 -0.64 2.82
CA LEU A 184 0.04 -1.17 2.46
C LEU A 184 1.02 -0.08 2.01
N THR A 185 0.52 0.91 1.29
CA THR A 185 1.32 1.97 0.65
C THR A 185 1.48 3.22 1.52
N GLY A 186 0.82 3.27 2.68
CA GLY A 186 0.76 4.46 3.55
C GLY A 186 -0.17 5.57 3.03
N LEU A 187 -0.99 5.30 2.01
CA LEU A 187 -1.99 6.21 1.45
C LEU A 187 -3.37 6.09 2.14
N TYR A 188 -3.48 5.31 3.22
CA TYR A 188 -4.64 5.26 4.08
C TYR A 188 -4.24 5.64 5.52
N PRO A 189 -4.92 6.60 6.16
CA PRO A 189 -4.53 7.08 7.48
C PRO A 189 -4.81 6.02 8.57
N THR A 190 -3.99 6.03 9.62
CA THR A 190 -4.16 5.17 10.81
C THR A 190 -4.99 5.84 11.91
N ASP A 191 -5.12 7.17 11.88
CA ASP A 191 -6.05 7.89 12.74
C ASP A 191 -7.50 7.54 12.36
N LEU A 192 -8.30 7.14 13.36
CA LEU A 192 -9.64 6.61 13.14
C LEU A 192 -10.60 7.63 12.52
N LEU A 193 -10.48 8.90 12.90
CA LEU A 193 -11.36 9.94 12.37
C LEU A 193 -10.98 10.27 10.93
N ALA A 194 -9.69 10.47 10.65
CA ALA A 194 -9.19 10.67 9.29
C ALA A 194 -9.53 9.48 8.37
N ALA A 195 -9.42 8.25 8.87
CA ALA A 195 -9.81 7.04 8.15
C ALA A 195 -11.30 7.04 7.81
N SER A 196 -12.16 7.44 8.75
CA SER A 196 -13.60 7.51 8.50
C SER A 196 -13.97 8.55 7.42
N HIS A 197 -13.19 9.64 7.29
CA HIS A 197 -13.38 10.60 6.20
C HIS A 197 -13.07 10.00 4.82
N VAL A 198 -12.03 9.16 4.72
CA VAL A 198 -11.73 8.41 3.49
C VAL A 198 -12.88 7.47 3.14
N ASP A 199 -13.36 6.73 4.14
CA ASP A 199 -14.44 5.77 3.98
C ASP A 199 -15.78 6.42 3.59
N GLU A 200 -16.07 7.61 4.12
CA GLU A 200 -17.27 8.36 3.74
C GLU A 200 -17.25 8.76 2.26
N ILE A 201 -16.10 9.24 1.75
CA ILE A 201 -15.93 9.54 0.33
C ILE A 201 -16.11 8.27 -0.51
N PHE A 202 -15.52 7.15 -0.08
CA PHE A 202 -15.67 5.86 -0.75
C PHE A 202 -17.13 5.43 -0.86
N VAL A 203 -17.87 5.47 0.25
CA VAL A 203 -19.27 5.04 0.28
C VAL A 203 -20.12 5.92 -0.64
N LEU A 204 -19.96 7.25 -0.63
CA LEU A 204 -20.70 8.15 -1.52
C LEU A 204 -20.43 7.87 -3.01
N ILE A 205 -19.18 7.55 -3.37
CA ILE A 205 -18.81 7.16 -4.74
C ILE A 205 -19.46 5.82 -5.11
N ASP A 206 -19.40 4.83 -4.22
CA ASP A 206 -19.97 3.50 -4.46
C ASP A 206 -21.49 3.54 -4.59
N GLU A 207 -22.17 4.33 -3.76
CA GLU A 207 -23.61 4.56 -3.83
C GLU A 207 -24.04 5.06 -5.21
N MET A 208 -23.30 6.00 -5.81
CA MET A 208 -23.59 6.50 -7.15
C MET A 208 -23.47 5.38 -8.21
N PHE A 209 -22.38 4.61 -8.17
CA PHE A 209 -22.14 3.56 -9.16
C PHE A 209 -23.02 2.31 -8.97
N ASN A 210 -23.48 2.05 -7.75
CA ASN A 210 -24.36 0.94 -7.43
C ASN A 210 -25.84 1.32 -7.42
N ASN A 211 -26.15 2.61 -7.59
CA ASN A 211 -27.52 3.09 -7.78
C ASN A 211 -28.22 2.30 -8.91
N PRO A 212 -29.47 1.84 -8.72
CA PRO A 212 -30.20 1.08 -9.72
C PRO A 212 -30.28 1.75 -11.09
N GLU A 213 -30.44 3.08 -11.15
CA GLU A 213 -30.52 3.83 -12.40
C GLU A 213 -29.18 3.79 -13.14
N TRP A 214 -28.06 4.02 -12.42
CA TRP A 214 -26.72 3.90 -12.99
C TRP A 214 -26.50 2.50 -13.57
N ARG A 215 -26.77 1.46 -12.76
CA ARG A 215 -26.59 0.05 -13.17
C ARG A 215 -27.47 -0.33 -14.36
N ALA A 216 -28.68 0.23 -14.45
CA ALA A 216 -29.56 0.01 -15.58
C ALA A 216 -28.95 0.57 -16.88
N THR A 217 -28.30 1.74 -16.85
CA THR A 217 -27.64 2.29 -18.06
C THR A 217 -26.50 1.41 -18.58
N VAL A 218 -25.77 0.73 -17.70
CA VAL A 218 -24.66 -0.16 -18.06
C VAL A 218 -25.17 -1.43 -18.74
N ARG A 219 -26.36 -1.89 -18.38
CA ARG A 219 -26.99 -3.10 -18.93
C ARG A 219 -27.82 -2.83 -20.18
N GLU A 220 -28.25 -1.59 -20.40
CA GLU A 220 -29.01 -1.20 -21.59
C GLU A 220 -28.16 -1.34 -22.87
N ARG A 221 -28.75 -1.94 -23.90
CA ARG A 221 -28.09 -2.27 -25.17
C ARG A 221 -28.54 -1.37 -26.32
N SER A 222 -29.71 -0.74 -26.21
CA SER A 222 -30.18 0.27 -27.16
C SER A 222 -29.43 1.59 -26.93
N PRO A 223 -28.68 2.11 -27.92
CA PRO A 223 -27.93 3.35 -27.78
C PRO A 223 -28.80 4.55 -27.38
N ASP A 224 -29.96 4.72 -28.02
CA ASP A 224 -30.86 5.86 -27.79
C ASP A 224 -31.46 5.81 -26.37
N LYS A 225 -31.91 4.63 -25.93
CA LYS A 225 -32.41 4.46 -24.56
C LYS A 225 -31.31 4.70 -23.54
N GLN A 226 -30.12 4.15 -23.78
CA GLN A 226 -28.97 4.32 -22.89
C GLN A 226 -28.59 5.81 -22.77
N GLN A 227 -28.56 6.54 -23.89
CA GLN A 227 -28.29 7.97 -23.90
C GLN A 227 -29.35 8.75 -23.11
N MET A 228 -30.64 8.44 -23.30
CA MET A 228 -31.74 9.07 -22.56
C MET A 228 -31.63 8.80 -21.06
N MET A 229 -31.38 7.56 -20.65
CA MET A 229 -31.22 7.20 -19.23
C MET A 229 -30.02 7.93 -18.61
N ARG A 230 -28.89 8.02 -19.32
CA ARG A 230 -27.71 8.77 -18.86
C ARG A 230 -27.95 10.27 -18.78
N LYS A 231 -28.80 10.82 -19.64
CA LYS A 231 -29.26 12.21 -19.53
C LYS A 231 -30.03 12.44 -18.22
N ASN A 232 -30.86 11.48 -17.81
CA ASN A 232 -31.55 11.56 -16.52
C ASN A 232 -30.55 11.52 -15.35
N LEU A 233 -29.55 10.64 -15.38
CA LEU A 233 -28.48 10.63 -14.38
C LEU A 233 -27.76 11.99 -14.29
N SER A 234 -27.55 12.64 -15.44
CA SER A 234 -26.87 13.94 -15.53
C SER A 234 -27.70 15.11 -14.98
N ASN A 235 -29.02 14.93 -14.84
CA ASN A 235 -29.93 15.95 -14.32
C ASN A 235 -30.22 15.78 -12.82
N ASP A 236 -29.88 14.63 -12.22
CA ASP A 236 -30.18 14.34 -10.82
C ASP A 236 -29.05 13.58 -10.11
N LEU A 237 -28.90 12.27 -10.33
CA LEU A 237 -27.99 11.42 -9.57
C LEU A 237 -26.55 11.95 -9.54
N ILE A 238 -25.98 12.29 -10.70
CA ILE A 238 -24.58 12.73 -10.79
C ILE A 238 -24.39 14.09 -10.09
N PRO A 239 -25.13 15.17 -10.42
CA PRO A 239 -25.01 16.43 -9.70
C PRO A 239 -25.22 16.28 -8.18
N LYS A 240 -26.23 15.49 -7.76
CA LYS A 240 -26.51 15.26 -6.34
C LYS A 240 -25.33 14.61 -5.61
N THR A 241 -24.72 13.58 -6.19
CA THR A 241 -23.52 12.95 -5.61
C THR A 241 -22.35 13.94 -5.57
N LEU A 242 -22.12 14.69 -6.65
CA LEU A 242 -21.03 15.68 -6.71
C LEU A 242 -21.22 16.81 -5.69
N ASP A 243 -22.46 17.27 -5.48
CA ASP A 243 -22.80 18.26 -4.44
C ASP A 243 -22.46 17.77 -3.04
N PHE A 244 -22.72 16.48 -2.73
CA PHE A 244 -22.35 15.91 -1.44
C PHE A 244 -20.83 15.78 -1.28
N LEU A 245 -20.14 15.27 -2.30
CA LEU A 245 -18.69 15.13 -2.28
C LEU A 245 -18.01 16.50 -2.14
N GLU A 246 -18.45 17.50 -2.89
CA GLU A 246 -17.93 18.88 -2.82
C GLU A 246 -18.05 19.46 -1.40
N LYS A 247 -19.21 19.28 -0.76
CA LYS A 247 -19.42 19.73 0.63
C LYS A 247 -18.52 19.01 1.62
N ARG A 248 -18.31 17.69 1.48
CA ARG A 248 -17.41 16.94 2.35
C ARG A 248 -15.96 17.36 2.16
N VAL A 249 -15.49 17.46 0.92
CA VAL A 249 -14.12 17.90 0.61
C VAL A 249 -13.86 19.33 1.12
N ASP A 250 -14.84 20.25 1.02
CA ASP A 250 -14.70 21.58 1.64
C ASP A 250 -14.65 21.50 3.18
N ALA A 251 -15.48 20.65 3.79
CA ALA A 251 -15.56 20.52 5.24
C ALA A 251 -14.28 19.97 5.87
N PHE A 252 -13.58 19.06 5.19
CA PHE A 252 -12.34 18.46 5.71
C PHE A 252 -11.14 19.41 5.72
N LYS A 253 -11.19 20.48 4.91
CA LYS A 253 -10.15 21.52 4.76
C LYS A 253 -8.80 20.95 4.28
N GLY A 254 -8.04 21.79 3.57
CA GLY A 254 -6.73 21.41 3.02
C GLY A 254 -6.73 21.18 1.52
N GLN A 255 -5.58 20.73 1.01
CA GLN A 255 -5.31 20.65 -0.42
C GLN A 255 -5.68 19.31 -1.06
N TYR A 256 -6.03 18.30 -0.27
CA TYR A 256 -6.46 16.97 -0.73
C TYR A 256 -7.93 16.73 -0.38
N ALA A 257 -8.41 15.51 -0.59
CA ALA A 257 -9.81 15.11 -0.42
C ALA A 257 -10.22 15.14 1.04
N THR A 258 -9.32 14.72 1.94
CA THR A 258 -9.61 14.45 3.36
C THR A 258 -8.66 15.18 4.31
N GLY A 259 -7.92 16.18 3.81
CA GLY A 259 -6.96 16.92 4.64
C GLY A 259 -5.77 17.52 3.88
N SER A 260 -4.62 17.50 4.53
CA SER A 260 -3.35 18.03 4.04
C SER A 260 -2.45 16.99 3.36
N ALA A 261 -2.78 15.70 3.45
CA ALA A 261 -2.01 14.60 2.87
C ALA A 261 -2.79 13.90 1.74
N LEU A 262 -2.06 13.39 0.74
CA LEU A 262 -2.59 12.54 -0.31
C LEU A 262 -3.05 11.21 0.31
N THR A 263 -4.30 10.83 0.04
CA THR A 263 -4.84 9.52 0.42
C THR A 263 -5.51 8.83 -0.76
N VAL A 264 -5.91 7.58 -0.56
CA VAL A 264 -6.70 6.84 -1.57
C VAL A 264 -8.07 7.47 -1.86
N ALA A 265 -8.59 8.36 -1.00
CA ALA A 265 -9.77 9.17 -1.31
C ALA A 265 -9.54 10.09 -2.51
N ASP A 266 -8.35 10.69 -2.61
CA ASP A 266 -7.96 11.52 -3.74
C ASP A 266 -7.91 10.71 -5.03
N LEU A 267 -7.37 9.49 -4.97
CA LEU A 267 -7.27 8.61 -6.14
C LEU A 267 -8.64 8.15 -6.63
N ALA A 268 -9.57 7.84 -5.71
CA ALA A 268 -10.95 7.51 -6.04
C ALA A 268 -11.69 8.70 -6.68
N LEU A 269 -11.55 9.91 -6.11
CA LEU A 269 -12.11 11.13 -6.69
C LEU A 269 -11.47 11.46 -8.05
N TYR A 270 -10.16 11.29 -8.19
CA TYR A 270 -9.46 11.47 -9.45
C TYR A 270 -10.03 10.56 -10.53
N ALA A 271 -10.20 9.26 -10.25
CA ALA A 271 -10.78 8.30 -11.18
C ALA A 271 -12.24 8.63 -11.54
N LEU A 272 -13.05 9.08 -10.57
CA LEU A 272 -14.41 9.54 -10.81
C LEU A 272 -14.44 10.75 -11.76
N ILE A 273 -13.67 11.79 -11.47
CA ILE A 273 -13.63 13.00 -12.30
C ILE A 273 -13.04 12.69 -13.68
N LEU A 274 -12.04 11.82 -13.78
CA LEU A 274 -11.48 11.36 -15.05
C LEU A 274 -12.57 10.68 -15.90
N LEU A 275 -13.37 9.79 -15.31
CA LEU A 275 -14.49 9.14 -15.99
C LEU A 275 -15.54 10.15 -16.50
N LEU A 276 -15.90 11.13 -15.66
CA LEU A 276 -16.89 12.14 -16.03
C LEU A 276 -16.37 13.06 -17.14
N LYS A 277 -15.08 13.43 -17.09
CA LYS A 277 -14.41 14.25 -18.12
C LYS A 277 -14.22 13.51 -19.44
N ALA A 278 -14.00 12.20 -19.41
CA ALA A 278 -14.01 11.37 -20.62
C ALA A 278 -15.38 11.37 -21.32
N GLY A 279 -16.46 11.55 -20.54
CA GLY A 279 -17.83 11.61 -21.03
C GLY A 279 -18.37 10.27 -21.53
N LYS A 280 -19.69 10.23 -21.71
CA LYS A 280 -20.42 9.13 -22.39
C LYS A 280 -21.62 9.74 -23.11
N PRO A 281 -22.20 9.09 -24.13
CA PRO A 281 -23.48 9.55 -24.69
C PRO A 281 -24.51 9.78 -23.58
N GLY A 282 -25.01 11.02 -23.48
CA GLY A 282 -25.95 11.45 -22.44
C GLY A 282 -25.33 12.00 -21.16
N ILE A 283 -24.01 11.93 -20.98
CA ILE A 283 -23.27 12.54 -19.85
C ILE A 283 -22.30 13.61 -20.40
N PRO A 284 -22.54 14.90 -20.12
CA PRO A 284 -21.65 15.97 -20.54
C PRO A 284 -20.25 15.85 -19.93
N THR A 285 -19.21 16.11 -20.73
CA THR A 285 -17.79 16.08 -20.28
C THR A 285 -17.46 17.18 -19.27
N ASN A 286 -18.26 18.25 -19.24
CA ASN A 286 -18.11 19.39 -18.34
C ASN A 286 -19.01 19.31 -17.09
N ILE A 287 -19.68 18.18 -16.83
CA ILE A 287 -20.60 18.04 -15.68
C ILE A 287 -19.92 18.26 -14.33
N SER A 288 -18.60 18.05 -14.26
CA SER A 288 -17.79 18.27 -13.06
C SER A 288 -17.22 19.69 -12.93
N ASP A 289 -17.35 20.54 -13.95
CA ASP A 289 -16.68 21.85 -13.99
C ASP A 289 -17.12 22.85 -12.90
N PRO A 290 -18.38 22.83 -12.40
CA PRO A 290 -18.79 23.70 -11.30
C PRO A 290 -18.14 23.38 -9.94
N TYR A 291 -17.56 22.17 -9.76
CA TYR A 291 -17.15 21.63 -8.47
C TYR A 291 -15.68 21.92 -8.16
N LYS A 292 -15.41 23.12 -7.67
CA LYS A 292 -14.04 23.65 -7.52
C LYS A 292 -13.18 22.84 -6.55
N ASN A 293 -13.74 22.33 -5.45
CA ASN A 293 -12.96 21.53 -4.51
C ASN A 293 -12.64 20.15 -5.07
N LEU A 294 -13.57 19.52 -5.78
CA LEU A 294 -13.31 18.26 -6.48
C LEU A 294 -12.26 18.44 -7.60
N LEU A 295 -12.34 19.52 -8.37
CA LEU A 295 -11.34 19.84 -9.39
C LEU A 295 -9.96 20.13 -8.79
N ARG A 296 -9.90 20.80 -7.64
CA ARG A 296 -8.64 20.98 -6.89
C ARG A 296 -8.00 19.63 -6.56
N VAL A 297 -8.77 18.68 -6.02
CA VAL A 297 -8.28 17.32 -5.72
C VAL A 297 -7.80 16.62 -6.99
N PHE A 298 -8.61 16.65 -8.05
CA PHE A 298 -8.26 16.07 -9.34
C PHE A 298 -6.91 16.61 -9.87
N ASP A 299 -6.71 17.93 -9.80
CA ASP A 299 -5.48 18.57 -10.25
C ASP A 299 -4.26 18.21 -9.38
N GLN A 300 -4.45 18.00 -8.08
CA GLN A 300 -3.36 17.54 -7.21
C GLN A 300 -2.87 16.15 -7.61
N VAL A 301 -3.79 15.21 -7.84
CA VAL A 301 -3.42 13.86 -8.29
C VAL A 301 -2.81 13.92 -9.69
N LYS A 302 -3.41 14.69 -10.62
CA LYS A 302 -2.90 14.84 -11.99
C LYS A 302 -1.47 15.41 -12.04
N LYS A 303 -1.10 16.28 -11.11
CA LYS A 303 0.25 16.88 -11.00
C LYS A 303 1.25 15.99 -10.25
N HIS A 304 0.79 14.91 -9.62
CA HIS A 304 1.68 14.02 -8.88
C HIS A 304 2.64 13.31 -9.84
N PRO A 305 3.97 13.33 -9.63
CA PRO A 305 4.94 12.80 -10.59
C PRO A 305 4.67 11.33 -10.99
N LYS A 306 4.32 10.48 -10.02
CA LYS A 306 3.98 9.08 -10.27
C LYS A 306 2.67 8.90 -11.03
N ALA A 307 1.70 9.78 -10.85
CA ALA A 307 0.46 9.71 -11.63
C ALA A 307 0.72 10.13 -13.09
N ILE A 308 1.57 11.15 -13.31
CA ILE A 308 2.00 11.55 -14.66
C ILE A 308 2.72 10.38 -15.36
N GLU A 309 3.68 9.76 -14.68
CA GLU A 309 4.43 8.60 -15.18
C GLU A 309 3.51 7.42 -15.52
N TRP A 310 2.58 7.08 -14.62
CA TRP A 310 1.59 6.03 -14.85
C TRP A 310 0.70 6.32 -16.06
N ASN A 311 0.11 7.52 -16.13
CA ASN A 311 -0.76 7.91 -17.23
C ASN A 311 -0.02 7.94 -18.57
N ALA A 312 1.25 8.33 -18.61
CA ALA A 312 2.03 8.37 -19.85
C ALA A 312 2.32 6.96 -20.42
N THR A 313 2.34 5.94 -19.56
CA THR A 313 2.68 4.56 -19.91
C THR A 313 1.44 3.68 -20.13
N HIS A 314 0.25 4.15 -19.74
CA HIS A 314 -0.99 3.38 -19.75
C HIS A 314 -2.19 4.12 -20.39
N ALA A 315 -1.95 5.26 -21.06
CA ALA A 315 -2.96 6.03 -21.83
C ALA A 315 -3.40 5.33 -23.11
#